data_AF-A0A926PI12-F1
#
_entry.id   AF-A0A926PI12-F1
#
_cell.length_a   1.000
_cell.length_b   1.000
_cell.length_c   1.000
_cell.angle_alpha   90.00
_cell.angle_beta   90.00
_cell.angle_gamma   90.00
#
_symmetry.space_group_name_H-M   'P 1'
#
loop_
_entity.id
_entity.type
_entity.pdbx_description
1 polymer ?
#
loop_
_entity_poly.entity_id
_entity_poly.type
_entity_poly.pdbx_seq_one_letter_code
_entity_poly.pdbx_strand_id
1 'polypeptide(L)'
;MIVPSSAVSWAAPKPANLRQPAHPTLEASLSLNQAEDDLDNGQYAKAIGRFQKLIRQAEALKDERQAERAREGIAKAYFLQGQPEIAARLFEQQVARQRAKQETPILSLLLHHLASAYYQVKQYSKAEHALREAIAAIST
;
A
#
# COMPACT_ATOMS: atom_id res chain seq x y z
N MET A 1 76.24 -1.10 -10.22
CA MET A 1 75.07 -0.21 -10.25
C MET A 1 74.09 -0.81 -11.25
N ILE A 2 72.98 -1.42 -10.77
CA ILE A 2 71.71 -1.76 -11.46
C ILE A 2 70.84 -2.36 -10.34
N VAL A 3 69.72 -1.71 -10.04
CA VAL A 3 68.72 -2.10 -9.02
C VAL A 3 67.73 -3.10 -9.63
N PRO A 4 67.21 -4.11 -8.90
CA PRO A 4 66.18 -4.98 -9.43
C PRO A 4 64.83 -4.26 -9.48
N SER A 5 64.19 -4.33 -10.65
CA SER A 5 62.85 -3.79 -10.90
C SER A 5 61.81 -4.58 -10.09
N SER A 6 61.31 -4.00 -9.01
CA SER A 6 60.19 -4.52 -8.24
C SER A 6 58.90 -4.35 -9.05
N ALA A 7 58.35 -5.45 -9.56
CA ALA A 7 57.02 -5.48 -10.16
C ALA A 7 55.97 -5.15 -9.08
N VAL A 8 55.41 -3.95 -9.14
CA VAL A 8 54.24 -3.58 -8.33
C VAL A 8 53.05 -4.37 -8.89
N SER A 9 52.63 -5.43 -8.18
CA SER A 9 51.36 -6.09 -8.46
C SER A 9 50.23 -5.18 -7.97
N TRP A 10 49.63 -4.41 -8.86
CA TRP A 10 48.36 -3.76 -8.56
C TRP A 10 47.30 -4.85 -8.49
N ALA A 11 46.85 -5.21 -7.29
CA ALA A 11 45.63 -5.98 -7.15
C ALA A 11 44.47 -5.01 -7.38
N ALA A 12 43.73 -5.19 -8.48
CA ALA A 12 42.44 -4.52 -8.67
C ALA A 12 41.56 -4.80 -7.43
N PRO A 13 40.95 -3.79 -6.78
CA PRO A 13 39.95 -4.09 -5.76
C PRO A 13 38.83 -4.88 -6.44
N LYS A 14 38.46 -6.03 -5.85
CA LYS A 14 37.22 -6.75 -6.24
C LYS A 14 36.08 -5.73 -6.24
N PRO A 15 35.19 -5.73 -7.26
CA PRO A 15 34.06 -4.82 -7.25
C PRO A 15 33.28 -5.07 -5.97
N ALA A 16 33.31 -4.10 -5.06
CA ALA A 16 32.40 -4.07 -3.94
C ALA A 16 31.01 -4.12 -4.57
N ASN A 17 30.28 -5.20 -4.32
CA ASN A 17 28.87 -5.28 -4.68
C ASN A 17 28.15 -4.28 -3.78
N LEU A 18 28.23 -3.00 -4.15
CA LEU A 18 27.38 -1.93 -3.68
C LEU A 18 26.01 -2.22 -4.30
N ARG A 19 25.32 -3.24 -3.79
CA ARG A 19 23.88 -3.11 -3.61
C ARG A 19 23.70 -1.93 -2.69
N GLN A 20 23.73 -0.73 -3.26
CA GLN A 20 23.04 0.40 -2.67
C GLN A 20 21.65 -0.13 -2.33
N PRO A 21 21.16 0.02 -1.08
CA PRO A 21 19.76 -0.29 -0.81
C PRO A 21 18.98 0.49 -1.87
N ALA A 22 18.22 -0.22 -2.71
CA ALA A 22 17.39 0.48 -3.68
C ALA A 22 16.56 1.46 -2.85
N HIS A 23 16.55 2.73 -3.25
CA HIS A 23 15.94 3.82 -2.46
C HIS A 23 14.64 3.29 -1.83
N PRO A 24 14.47 3.35 -0.49
CA PRO A 24 13.36 2.66 0.20
C PRO A 24 11.99 2.90 -0.44
N THR A 25 11.80 4.09 -1.02
CA THR A 25 10.64 4.49 -1.82
C THR A 25 10.43 3.65 -3.09
N LEU A 26 11.49 3.30 -3.82
CA LEU A 26 11.45 2.48 -5.02
C LEU A 26 11.09 1.03 -4.68
N GLU A 27 11.71 0.45 -3.66
CA GLU A 27 11.41 -0.92 -3.21
C GLU A 27 9.97 -1.05 -2.72
N ALA A 28 9.49 -0.05 -1.98
CA ALA A 28 8.13 -0.02 -1.48
C ALA A 28 7.11 0.19 -2.61
N SER A 29 7.43 1.02 -3.62
CA SER A 29 6.59 1.18 -4.82
C SER A 29 6.50 -0.11 -5.64
N LEU A 30 7.62 -0.81 -5.86
CA LEU A 30 7.62 -2.10 -6.54
C LEU A 30 6.80 -3.14 -5.76
N SER A 31 6.96 -3.17 -4.44
CA SER A 31 6.22 -4.09 -3.57
C SER A 31 4.71 -3.80 -3.58
N LEU A 32 4.32 -2.53 -3.73
CA LEU A 32 2.92 -2.13 -3.86
C LEU A 32 2.33 -2.61 -5.19
N ASN A 33 3.03 -2.38 -6.31
CA ASN A 33 2.60 -2.86 -7.62
C ASN A 33 2.43 -4.38 -7.63
N GLN A 34 3.37 -5.12 -7.04
CA GLN A 34 3.26 -6.59 -6.94
C GLN A 34 2.05 -7.04 -6.09
N ALA A 35 1.67 -6.27 -5.08
CA ALA A 35 0.49 -6.57 -4.28
C ALA A 35 -0.80 -6.29 -5.06
N GLU A 36 -0.82 -5.22 -5.86
CA GLU A 36 -1.92 -4.90 -6.78
C GLU A 36 -2.03 -5.97 -7.89
N ASP A 37 -0.92 -6.40 -8.49
CA ASP A 37 -0.90 -7.51 -9.45
C ASP A 37 -1.46 -8.80 -8.84
N ASP A 38 -1.11 -9.11 -7.58
CA ASP A 38 -1.64 -10.27 -6.88
C ASP A 38 -3.17 -10.15 -6.66
N LEU A 39 -3.72 -8.93 -6.48
CA LEU A 39 -5.19 -8.72 -6.44
C LEU A 39 -5.84 -9.01 -7.78
N ASP A 40 -5.28 -8.45 -8.86
CA ASP A 40 -5.84 -8.56 -10.21
C ASP A 40 -5.83 -10.02 -10.71
N ASN A 41 -4.83 -10.80 -10.26
CA ASN A 41 -4.73 -12.23 -10.54
C ASN A 41 -5.52 -13.13 -9.57
N GLY A 42 -6.33 -12.56 -8.67
CA GLY A 42 -7.15 -13.32 -7.71
C GLY A 42 -6.36 -13.97 -6.56
N GLN A 43 -5.08 -13.64 -6.39
CA GLN A 43 -4.21 -14.16 -5.33
C GLN A 43 -4.39 -13.36 -4.02
N TYR A 44 -5.64 -13.24 -3.54
CA TYR A 44 -6.00 -12.32 -2.45
C TYR A 44 -5.21 -12.53 -1.16
N ALA A 45 -5.00 -13.77 -0.72
CA ALA A 45 -4.24 -14.06 0.50
C ALA A 45 -2.77 -13.61 0.39
N LYS A 46 -2.18 -13.75 -0.79
CA LYS A 46 -0.81 -13.31 -1.09
C LYS A 46 -0.72 -11.79 -1.14
N ALA A 47 -1.69 -11.14 -1.79
CA ALA A 47 -1.82 -9.68 -1.79
C ALA A 47 -1.91 -9.13 -0.35
N ILE A 48 -2.78 -9.71 0.49
CA ILE A 48 -2.91 -9.33 1.91
C ILE A 48 -1.57 -9.44 2.63
N GLY A 49 -0.84 -10.56 2.46
CA GLY A 49 0.47 -10.75 3.08
C GLY A 49 1.50 -9.68 2.65
N ARG A 50 1.49 -9.28 1.37
CA ARG A 50 2.35 -8.21 0.85
C ARG A 50 1.96 -6.84 1.41
N PHE A 51 0.68 -6.50 1.42
CA PHE A 51 0.21 -5.24 2.00
C PHE A 51 0.53 -5.15 3.50
N GLN A 52 0.40 -6.23 4.26
CA GLN A 52 0.80 -6.25 5.67
C GLN A 52 2.31 -5.99 5.85
N LYS A 53 3.15 -6.49 4.95
CA LYS A 53 4.59 -6.19 4.95
C LYS A 53 4.84 -4.72 4.63
N LEU A 54 4.14 -4.16 3.64
CA LEU A 54 4.20 -2.74 3.29
C LEU A 54 3.80 -1.85 4.46
N ILE A 55 2.74 -2.19 5.20
CA ILE A 55 2.33 -1.43 6.39
C ILE A 55 3.47 -1.37 7.41
N ARG A 56 4.10 -2.51 7.74
CA ARG A 56 5.22 -2.53 8.69
C ARG A 56 6.41 -1.68 8.23
N GLN A 57 6.73 -1.73 6.95
CA GLN A 57 7.80 -0.92 6.36
C GLN A 57 7.46 0.57 6.41
N ALA A 58 6.25 0.93 5.98
CA ALA A 58 5.75 2.29 5.98
C ALA A 58 5.71 2.88 7.41
N GLU A 59 5.26 2.11 8.40
CA GLU A 59 5.27 2.52 9.81
C GLU A 59 6.69 2.75 10.33
N ALA A 60 7.65 1.88 10.00
CA ALA A 60 9.06 2.05 10.37
C ALA A 60 9.69 3.31 9.75
N LEU A 61 9.25 3.67 8.55
CA LEU A 61 9.70 4.87 7.82
C LEU A 61 8.86 6.12 8.12
N LYS A 62 7.81 6.00 8.95
CA LYS A 62 6.81 7.05 9.21
C LYS A 62 6.13 7.57 7.93
N ASP A 63 5.99 6.72 6.91
CA ASP A 63 5.25 7.00 5.69
C ASP A 63 3.77 6.61 5.88
N GLU A 64 3.00 7.50 6.47
CA GLU A 64 1.58 7.22 6.74
C GLU A 64 0.75 7.06 5.47
N ARG A 65 1.12 7.74 4.38
CA ARG A 65 0.40 7.67 3.10
C ARG A 65 0.52 6.27 2.52
N GLN A 66 1.71 5.68 2.54
CA GLN A 66 1.92 4.32 2.07
C GLN A 66 1.22 3.29 2.96
N ALA A 67 1.23 3.50 4.28
CA ALA A 67 0.50 2.64 5.20
C ALA A 67 -1.02 2.66 4.91
N GLU A 68 -1.61 3.83 4.64
CA GLU A 68 -3.03 3.95 4.30
C GLU A 68 -3.37 3.30 2.95
N ARG A 69 -2.55 3.48 1.91
CA ARG A 69 -2.74 2.78 0.63
C ARG A 69 -2.69 1.26 0.79
N ALA A 70 -1.76 0.75 1.60
CA ALA A 70 -1.66 -0.68 1.85
C ALA A 70 -2.86 -1.22 2.66
N ARG A 71 -3.38 -0.46 3.64
CA ARG A 71 -4.61 -0.81 4.37
C ARG A 71 -5.82 -0.86 3.44
N GLU A 72 -5.92 0.08 2.48
CA GLU A 72 -6.97 0.08 1.46
C GLU A 72 -6.88 -1.17 0.58
N GLY A 73 -5.66 -1.55 0.17
CA GLY A 73 -5.39 -2.77 -0.58
C GLY A 73 -5.87 -4.04 0.14
N ILE A 74 -5.68 -4.13 1.45
CA ILE A 74 -6.19 -5.26 2.27
C ILE A 74 -7.72 -5.29 2.27
N ALA A 75 -8.37 -4.13 2.47
CA ALA A 75 -9.83 -4.06 2.45
C ALA A 75 -10.40 -4.46 1.07
N LYS A 76 -9.80 -3.99 -0.02
CA LYS A 76 -10.12 -4.41 -1.39
C LYS A 76 -9.92 -5.91 -1.59
N ALA A 77 -8.84 -6.49 -1.06
CA ALA A 77 -8.60 -7.93 -1.14
C ALA A 77 -9.74 -8.75 -0.52
N TYR A 78 -10.19 -8.37 0.68
CA TYR A 78 -11.31 -9.03 1.34
C TYR A 78 -12.62 -8.86 0.56
N PHE A 79 -12.86 -7.67 0.00
CA PHE A 79 -14.03 -7.41 -0.83
C PHE A 79 -14.06 -8.33 -2.06
N LEU A 80 -12.94 -8.40 -2.80
CA LEU A 80 -12.82 -9.24 -4.00
C LEU A 80 -12.86 -10.74 -3.69
N GLN A 81 -12.42 -11.14 -2.49
CA GLN A 81 -12.53 -12.51 -1.99
C GLN A 81 -13.96 -12.90 -1.54
N GLY A 82 -14.95 -12.00 -1.67
CA GLY A 82 -16.33 -12.27 -1.26
C GLY A 82 -16.54 -12.18 0.25
N GLN A 83 -15.73 -11.39 0.96
CA GLN A 83 -15.88 -11.08 2.38
C GLN A 83 -16.19 -9.58 2.60
N PRO A 84 -17.31 -9.07 2.06
CA PRO A 84 -17.64 -7.65 2.12
C PRO A 84 -17.88 -7.11 3.54
N GLU A 85 -18.29 -7.94 4.50
CA GLU A 85 -18.42 -7.52 5.90
C GLU A 85 -17.07 -7.15 6.52
N ILE A 86 -16.02 -7.90 6.19
CA ILE A 86 -14.66 -7.61 6.66
C ILE A 86 -14.15 -6.35 5.98
N ALA A 87 -14.36 -6.24 4.66
CA ALA A 87 -13.99 -5.05 3.90
C ALA A 87 -14.66 -3.78 4.44
N ALA A 88 -15.97 -3.82 4.72
CA ALA A 88 -16.72 -2.70 5.28
C ALA A 88 -16.10 -2.23 6.61
N ARG A 89 -15.80 -3.14 7.54
CA ARG A 89 -15.16 -2.79 8.82
C ARG A 89 -13.80 -2.12 8.63
N LEU A 90 -13.01 -2.59 7.67
CA LEU A 90 -11.70 -2.01 7.39
C LEU A 90 -11.83 -0.62 6.77
N PHE A 91 -12.74 -0.44 5.81
CA PHE A 91 -13.01 0.87 5.21
C PHE A 91 -13.58 1.86 6.24
N GLU A 92 -14.47 1.45 7.15
CA GLU A 92 -14.96 2.28 8.26
C GLU A 92 -13.81 2.81 9.12
N GLN A 93 -12.83 1.97 9.47
CA GLN A 93 -11.65 2.38 10.23
C GLN A 93 -10.79 3.38 9.46
N GLN A 94 -10.61 3.19 8.15
CA GLN A 94 -9.85 4.13 7.31
C GLN A 94 -10.58 5.47 7.18
N VAL A 95 -11.89 5.46 6.94
CA VAL A 95 -12.73 6.67 6.90
C VAL A 95 -12.61 7.44 8.21
N ALA A 96 -12.69 6.76 9.36
CA ALA A 96 -12.53 7.40 10.68
C ALA A 96 -11.15 8.07 10.83
N ARG A 97 -10.08 7.40 10.38
CA ARG A 97 -8.72 7.98 10.37
C ARG A 97 -8.62 9.20 9.45
N GLN A 98 -9.15 9.13 8.24
CA GLN A 98 -9.05 10.24 7.29
C GLN A 98 -9.89 11.46 7.71
N ARG A 99 -11.06 11.24 8.32
CA ARG A 99 -11.85 12.33 8.92
C ARG A 99 -11.06 13.05 10.02
N ALA A 100 -10.32 12.33 10.85
CA ALA A 100 -9.49 12.94 11.90
C ALA A 100 -8.32 13.78 11.32
N LYS A 101 -7.87 13.47 10.11
CA LYS A 101 -6.78 14.18 9.42
C LYS A 101 -7.25 15.32 8.53
N GLN A 102 -8.56 15.44 8.28
CA GLN A 102 -9.14 16.40 7.33
C GLN A 102 -8.59 16.24 5.88
N GLU A 103 -8.20 15.02 5.50
CA GLU A 103 -7.71 14.71 4.13
C GLU A 103 -8.87 14.33 3.20
N THR A 104 -9.42 15.31 2.49
CA THR A 104 -10.65 15.16 1.70
C THR A 104 -10.55 14.26 0.45
N PRO A 105 -9.47 14.30 -0.37
CA PRO A 105 -9.45 13.53 -1.63
C PRO A 105 -9.47 12.01 -1.43
N ILE A 106 -8.77 11.50 -0.41
CA ILE A 106 -8.73 10.05 -0.10
C ILE A 106 -10.04 9.61 0.55
N LEU A 107 -10.68 10.49 1.32
CA LEU A 107 -11.94 10.21 2.01
C LEU A 107 -13.06 9.82 1.03
N SER A 108 -13.20 10.52 -0.09
CA SER A 108 -14.23 10.21 -1.09
C SER A 108 -14.10 8.78 -1.66
N LEU A 109 -12.88 8.37 -2.02
CA LEU A 109 -12.62 7.03 -2.55
C LEU A 109 -12.92 5.94 -1.51
N LEU A 110 -12.51 6.14 -0.26
CA LEU A 110 -12.80 5.20 0.83
C LEU A 110 -14.30 5.08 1.10
N LEU A 111 -15.04 6.19 1.07
CA LEU A 111 -16.50 6.20 1.22
C LEU A 111 -17.20 5.49 0.06
N HIS A 112 -16.70 5.64 -1.17
CA HIS A 112 -17.18 4.87 -2.32
C HIS A 112 -16.99 3.37 -2.10
N HIS A 113 -15.80 2.92 -1.72
CA HIS A 113 -15.54 1.51 -1.44
C HIS A 113 -16.38 0.96 -0.28
N LEU A 114 -16.55 1.76 0.78
CA LEU A 114 -17.42 1.41 1.91
C LEU A 114 -18.87 1.22 1.45
N ALA A 115 -19.38 2.10 0.58
CA ALA A 115 -20.70 1.96 0.01
C ALA A 115 -20.87 0.68 -0.80
N SER A 116 -19.88 0.34 -1.64
CA SER A 116 -19.87 -0.92 -2.40
C SER A 116 -19.90 -2.13 -1.46
N ALA A 117 -19.13 -2.12 -0.37
CA ALA A 117 -19.14 -3.17 0.63
C ALA A 117 -20.51 -3.30 1.33
N TYR A 118 -21.11 -2.18 1.76
CA TYR A 118 -22.46 -2.18 2.33
C TYR A 118 -23.54 -2.66 1.35
N TYR A 119 -23.41 -2.31 0.08
CA TYR A 119 -24.35 -2.76 -0.95
C TYR A 119 -24.34 -4.28 -1.10
N GLN A 120 -23.16 -4.91 -1.13
CA GLN A 120 -23.04 -6.37 -1.24
C GLN A 120 -23.68 -7.11 -0.05
N VAL A 121 -23.62 -6.53 1.15
CA VAL A 121 -24.27 -7.09 2.36
C VAL A 121 -25.71 -6.60 2.56
N LYS A 122 -26.32 -6.02 1.51
CA LYS A 122 -27.71 -5.54 1.47
C LYS A 122 -28.04 -4.45 2.50
N GLN A 123 -27.04 -3.73 3.00
CA GLN A 123 -27.22 -2.57 3.90
C GLN A 123 -27.41 -1.29 3.09
N TYR A 124 -28.48 -1.23 2.28
CA TYR A 124 -28.66 -0.19 1.25
C TYR A 124 -28.72 1.24 1.81
N SER A 125 -29.35 1.47 2.97
CA SER A 125 -29.40 2.80 3.59
C SER A 125 -28.00 3.30 3.98
N LYS A 126 -27.12 2.41 4.43
CA LYS A 126 -25.74 2.78 4.75
C LYS A 126 -24.92 3.03 3.48
N ALA A 127 -25.14 2.23 2.43
CA ALA A 127 -24.50 2.45 1.14
C ALA A 127 -24.89 3.80 0.53
N GLU A 128 -26.17 4.17 0.57
CA GLU A 128 -26.65 5.48 0.10
C GLU A 128 -26.01 6.62 0.90
N HIS A 129 -25.99 6.50 2.23
CA HIS A 129 -25.37 7.51 3.10
C HIS A 129 -23.89 7.73 2.75
N ALA A 130 -23.12 6.63 2.63
CA ALA A 130 -21.71 6.69 2.28
C ALA A 130 -21.48 7.30 0.88
N LEU A 131 -22.32 6.99 -0.13
CA LEU A 131 -22.22 7.62 -1.46
C LEU A 131 -22.53 9.12 -1.43
N ARG A 132 -23.55 9.54 -0.69
CA ARG A 132 -23.89 10.97 -0.56
C ARG A 132 -22.72 11.74 0.06
N GLU A 133 -22.10 11.17 1.09
CA GLU A 133 -20.91 11.75 1.71
C GLU A 133 -19.70 11.77 0.75
N ALA A 134 -19.49 10.69 -0.02
CA ALA A 134 -18.42 10.62 -1.02
C ALA A 134 -18.52 11.74 -2.07
N ILE A 135 -19.73 12.04 -2.54
CA ILE A 135 -20.00 13.12 -3.50
C ILE A 135 -19.74 14.49 -2.85
N ALA A 136 -20.21 14.68 -1.62
CA ALA A 136 -19.97 15.92 -0.88
C ALA A 136 -18.46 16.20 -0.71
N ALA A 137 -17.66 15.16 -0.42
CA ALA A 137 -16.21 15.27 -0.25
C ALA A 137 -15.45 15.61 -1.55
N ILE A 138 -16.02 15.38 -2.75
CA ILE A 138 -15.40 15.81 -4.02
C ILE A 138 -15.70 17.28 -4.32
N SER A 139 -16.76 17.82 -3.74
CA SER A 139 -17.32 19.15 -4.09
C SER A 139 -16.79 20.29 -3.21
N THR A 140 -15.85 19.99 -2.31
CA THR A 140 -15.22 20.91 -1.33
C THR A 140 -13.73 21.03 -1.58
#